data_AF-A0A2G6X5B7-F1
#
_entry.id   AF-A0A2G6X5B7-F1
#
_cell.length_a   1.000
_cell.length_b   1.000
_cell.length_c   1.000
_cell.angle_alpha   90.00
_cell.angle_beta   90.00
_cell.angle_gamma   90.00
#
_symmetry.space_group_name_H-M   'P 1'
#
loop_
_entity.id
_entity.type
_entity.pdbx_description
1 polymer ?
#
loop_
_entity_poly.entity_id
_entity_poly.type
_entity_poly.pdbx_seq_one_letter_code
_entity_poly.pdbx_strand_id
1 'polypeptide(L)'
;MSDTIDIPTGDGTQTFRGYLALPASGRGPGIVLCQEIFGINDYVREVADLYAEEGYVVLAPDLFWRMEPGVDLGYSPEDWQRAFGFFQKFDIDAGVADVTASVKALRAHPACTGKVGALGFCLGGKLAYLAAAHSGVDAAVGYYGVGIEGALDLVPKIECPIALHFAELDQFCPPEARAQVLEAFAGRPDAQMYVYPGVDHAFARTGGDHFHKPSTLMAHQRSMALFKEAIGPVYDLSALWDKHCEYEFATRDVVATMATMVSEPYVNHIPTMTGGVGAKELSRFYKHHFIPSTPPDTRLTPISRTVGATQIVDEMLFSFTHTVEIDWLLPGIAPTGKPVEIPLVAIVKFRGDKLYHEHIYWDQASVLVQIGLLDPKGLPVAGAETARKLVDETQPSNTLMPRWEKSTGLTIADPALPLG
;
A
#
# COMPACT_ATOMS: atom_id res chain seq x y z
N MET A 1 -10.89 -5.47 -16.96
CA MET A 1 -11.24 -5.13 -18.35
C MET A 1 -11.18 -3.63 -18.46
N SER A 2 -10.56 -3.10 -19.49
CA SER A 2 -10.52 -1.67 -19.74
C SER A 2 -11.13 -1.31 -21.08
N ASP A 3 -11.79 -0.16 -21.13
CA ASP A 3 -12.46 0.35 -22.32
C ASP A 3 -12.39 1.88 -22.35
N THR A 4 -12.64 2.46 -23.52
CA THR A 4 -12.82 3.91 -23.66
C THR A 4 -14.31 4.23 -23.67
N ILE A 5 -14.75 5.16 -22.83
CA ILE A 5 -16.14 5.61 -22.79
C ILE A 5 -16.28 7.08 -23.18
N ASP A 6 -17.45 7.44 -23.70
CA ASP A 6 -17.83 8.84 -23.93
C ASP A 6 -18.50 9.43 -22.68
N ILE A 7 -18.05 10.61 -22.29
CA ILE A 7 -18.53 11.37 -21.14
C ILE A 7 -19.22 12.62 -21.66
N PRO A 8 -20.52 12.82 -21.40
CA PRO A 8 -21.21 14.05 -21.80
C PRO A 8 -20.72 15.23 -20.95
N THR A 9 -20.53 16.39 -21.58
CA THR A 9 -20.27 17.65 -20.86
C THR A 9 -21.45 18.01 -19.95
N GLY A 10 -21.23 18.87 -18.96
CA GLY A 10 -22.27 19.24 -17.98
C GLY A 10 -23.55 19.82 -18.59
N ASP A 11 -23.43 20.51 -19.74
CA ASP A 11 -24.53 21.04 -20.54
C ASP A 11 -25.13 20.03 -21.54
N GLY A 12 -24.50 18.86 -21.71
CA GLY A 12 -24.90 17.79 -22.62
C GLY A 12 -24.71 18.10 -24.11
N THR A 13 -23.96 19.15 -24.46
CA THR A 13 -23.80 19.57 -25.87
C THR A 13 -22.67 18.86 -26.60
N GLN A 14 -21.66 18.39 -25.86
CA GLN A 14 -20.49 17.70 -26.39
C GLN A 14 -20.17 16.46 -25.55
N THR A 15 -19.28 15.62 -26.07
CA THR A 15 -18.70 14.49 -25.33
C THR A 15 -17.18 14.54 -25.42
N PHE A 16 -16.53 14.02 -24.38
CA PHE A 16 -15.10 13.76 -24.35
C PHE A 16 -14.84 12.33 -23.87
N ARG A 17 -13.67 11.78 -24.21
CA ARG A 17 -13.37 10.37 -23.95
C ARG A 17 -12.77 10.19 -22.55
N GLY A 18 -12.87 8.98 -22.01
CA GLY A 18 -12.16 8.59 -20.80
C GLY A 18 -11.80 7.11 -20.80
N TYR A 19 -10.69 6.76 -20.16
CA TYR A 19 -10.29 5.38 -19.93
C TYR A 19 -11.00 4.84 -18.70
N LEU A 20 -11.77 3.76 -18.87
CA LEU A 20 -12.51 3.09 -17.82
C LEU A 20 -11.83 1.76 -17.48
N ALA A 21 -11.35 1.61 -16.24
CA ALA A 21 -10.84 0.35 -15.71
C ALA A 21 -11.86 -0.26 -14.74
N LEU A 22 -12.23 -1.52 -14.96
CA LEU A 22 -13.16 -2.26 -14.11
C LEU A 22 -12.41 -3.24 -13.19
N PRO A 23 -12.84 -3.38 -11.92
CA PRO A 23 -12.29 -4.39 -11.02
C PRO A 23 -12.66 -5.79 -11.52
N ALA A 24 -11.98 -6.82 -11.04
CA ALA A 24 -12.25 -8.21 -11.45
C ALA A 24 -13.71 -8.66 -11.16
N SER A 25 -14.32 -8.10 -10.11
CA SER A 25 -15.75 -8.29 -9.77
C SER A 25 -16.72 -7.66 -10.79
N GLY A 26 -16.23 -6.81 -11.69
CA GLY A 26 -17.01 -6.04 -12.66
C GLY A 26 -17.76 -4.84 -12.10
N ARG A 27 -17.80 -4.66 -10.77
CA ARG A 27 -18.50 -3.55 -10.09
C ARG A 27 -17.85 -3.16 -8.77
N GLY A 28 -17.96 -1.89 -8.41
CA GLY A 28 -17.36 -1.34 -7.19
C GLY A 28 -17.64 0.16 -7.04
N PRO A 29 -17.16 0.81 -5.97
CA PRO A 29 -17.21 2.27 -5.86
C PRO A 29 -16.33 2.90 -6.94
N GLY A 30 -16.66 4.14 -7.31
CA GLY A 30 -16.00 4.86 -8.39
C GLY A 30 -14.79 5.67 -7.92
N ILE A 31 -13.80 5.81 -8.79
CA ILE A 31 -12.75 6.83 -8.69
C ILE A 31 -12.65 7.58 -10.02
N VAL A 32 -12.70 8.90 -9.98
CA VAL A 32 -12.26 9.73 -11.11
C VAL A 32 -10.77 10.03 -10.94
N LEU A 33 -9.96 9.54 -11.87
CA LEU A 33 -8.50 9.71 -11.89
C LEU A 33 -8.11 10.91 -12.78
N CYS A 34 -7.71 12.01 -12.16
CA CYS A 34 -7.26 13.21 -12.84
C CYS A 34 -5.80 13.07 -13.29
N GLN A 35 -5.57 13.23 -14.59
CA GLN A 35 -4.26 13.08 -15.25
C GLN A 35 -3.20 14.09 -14.80
N GLU A 36 -1.93 13.75 -15.03
CA GLU A 36 -0.82 14.70 -15.06
C GLU A 36 -0.85 15.53 -16.36
N ILE A 37 0.24 16.24 -16.67
CA ILE A 37 0.36 17.10 -17.86
C ILE A 37 0.65 16.33 -19.17
N PHE A 38 0.59 14.99 -19.14
CA PHE A 38 0.96 14.12 -20.26
C PHE A 38 -0.23 13.49 -20.99
N GLY A 39 -1.46 13.85 -20.62
CA GLY A 39 -2.66 13.18 -21.12
C GLY A 39 -2.94 11.88 -20.37
N ILE A 40 -3.78 11.01 -20.95
CA ILE A 40 -4.04 9.66 -20.42
C ILE A 40 -2.95 8.73 -20.96
N ASN A 41 -1.72 8.90 -20.50
CA ASN A 41 -0.59 8.10 -20.97
C ASN A 41 -0.49 6.74 -20.25
N ASP A 42 0.57 5.97 -20.53
CA ASP A 42 0.81 4.66 -19.92
C ASP A 42 0.75 4.67 -18.39
N TYR A 43 1.32 5.71 -17.75
CA TYR A 43 1.30 5.83 -16.29
C TYR A 43 -0.13 6.03 -15.75
N VAL A 44 -0.94 6.89 -16.39
CA VAL A 44 -2.34 7.09 -15.96
C VAL A 44 -3.15 5.80 -16.09
N ARG A 45 -2.94 5.04 -17.17
CA ARG A 45 -3.58 3.73 -17.37
C ARG A 45 -3.12 2.71 -16.32
N GLU A 46 -1.82 2.64 -16.04
CA GLU A 46 -1.26 1.78 -14.99
C GLU A 46 -1.88 2.08 -13.62
N VAL A 47 -2.00 3.37 -13.26
CA VAL A 47 -2.65 3.78 -12.00
C VAL A 47 -4.14 3.42 -12.00
N ALA A 48 -4.85 3.65 -13.11
CA ALA A 48 -6.26 3.26 -13.20
C ALA A 48 -6.45 1.75 -13.00
N ASP A 49 -5.61 0.93 -13.62
CA ASP A 49 -5.64 -0.52 -13.49
C ASP A 49 -5.26 -0.97 -12.07
N LEU A 50 -4.27 -0.32 -11.43
CA LEU A 50 -3.91 -0.59 -10.03
C LEU A 50 -5.06 -0.33 -9.06
N TYR A 51 -5.78 0.78 -9.21
CA TYR A 51 -6.95 1.06 -8.38
C TYR A 51 -8.15 0.16 -8.74
N ALA A 52 -8.23 -0.35 -9.98
CA ALA A 52 -9.18 -1.39 -10.32
C ALA A 52 -8.85 -2.74 -9.64
N GLU A 53 -7.58 -3.11 -9.51
CA GLU A 53 -7.16 -4.27 -8.70
C GLU A 53 -7.56 -4.12 -7.22
N GLU A 54 -7.64 -2.88 -6.71
CA GLU A 54 -8.11 -2.59 -5.35
C GLU A 54 -9.64 -2.71 -5.19
N GLY A 55 -10.38 -2.90 -6.29
CA GLY A 55 -11.83 -3.09 -6.30
C GLY A 55 -12.65 -1.89 -6.77
N TYR A 56 -12.02 -0.87 -7.35
CA TYR A 56 -12.69 0.36 -7.78
C TYR A 56 -13.02 0.34 -9.27
N VAL A 57 -14.09 1.01 -9.64
CA VAL A 57 -14.37 1.38 -11.04
C VAL A 57 -13.69 2.71 -11.31
N VAL A 58 -12.60 2.71 -12.07
CA VAL A 58 -11.77 3.90 -12.25
C VAL A 58 -12.02 4.53 -13.61
N LEU A 59 -12.34 5.82 -13.64
CA LEU A 59 -12.50 6.61 -14.86
C LEU A 59 -11.42 7.68 -14.92
N ALA A 60 -10.51 7.60 -15.88
CA ALA A 60 -9.56 8.67 -16.19
C ALA A 60 -10.08 9.47 -17.39
N PRO A 61 -10.66 10.68 -17.18
CA PRO A 61 -11.14 11.52 -18.28
C PRO A 61 -9.98 12.15 -19.06
N ASP A 62 -10.18 12.32 -20.38
CA ASP A 62 -9.29 13.13 -21.22
C ASP A 62 -9.58 14.58 -20.93
N LEU A 63 -8.75 15.22 -20.10
CA LEU A 63 -8.94 16.61 -19.68
C LEU A 63 -8.36 17.61 -20.70
N PHE A 64 -7.56 17.14 -21.66
CA PHE A 64 -6.97 17.98 -22.69
C PHE A 64 -7.79 18.05 -23.97
N TRP A 65 -8.91 17.35 -24.02
CA TRP A 65 -9.78 17.23 -25.20
C TRP A 65 -10.16 18.55 -25.89
N ARG A 66 -10.26 19.66 -25.14
CA ARG A 66 -10.57 20.99 -25.69
C ARG A 66 -9.40 21.60 -26.47
N MET A 67 -8.17 21.22 -26.11
CA MET A 67 -6.94 21.66 -26.78
C MET A 67 -6.54 20.67 -27.87
N GLU A 68 -6.46 19.39 -27.52
CA GLU A 68 -6.13 18.28 -28.41
C GLU A 68 -6.78 16.99 -27.83
N PRO A 69 -7.73 16.35 -28.53
CA PRO A 69 -8.30 15.07 -28.08
C PRO A 69 -7.31 13.91 -28.13
N GLY A 70 -7.31 13.09 -27.08
CA GLY A 70 -6.54 11.85 -27.02
C GLY A 70 -5.03 12.07 -26.87
N VAL A 71 -4.62 13.10 -26.12
CA VAL A 71 -3.22 13.31 -25.79
C VAL A 71 -2.70 12.11 -25.00
N ASP A 72 -1.60 11.53 -25.49
CA ASP A 72 -0.89 10.41 -24.90
C ASP A 72 0.61 10.65 -25.14
N LEU A 73 1.27 11.25 -24.15
CA LEU A 73 2.67 11.66 -24.24
C LEU A 73 3.58 10.72 -23.44
N GLY A 74 4.76 10.47 -24.01
CA GLY A 74 5.88 9.87 -23.28
C GLY A 74 6.65 10.93 -22.47
N TYR A 75 7.93 10.65 -22.22
CA TYR A 75 8.83 11.52 -21.45
C TYR A 75 10.06 11.97 -22.26
N SER A 76 9.95 11.98 -23.59
CA SER A 76 10.97 12.56 -24.46
C SER A 76 11.07 14.09 -24.26
N PRO A 77 12.20 14.74 -24.55
CA PRO A 77 12.31 16.19 -24.46
C PRO A 77 11.23 16.95 -25.25
N GLU A 78 10.84 16.44 -26.42
CA GLU A 78 9.76 16.98 -27.24
C GLU A 78 8.40 16.84 -26.56
N ASP A 79 8.12 15.67 -25.97
CA ASP A 79 6.89 15.43 -25.21
C ASP A 79 6.81 16.31 -23.98
N TRP A 80 7.92 16.54 -23.27
CA TRP A 80 7.99 17.48 -22.16
C TRP A 80 7.63 18.90 -22.60
N GLN A 81 8.15 19.36 -23.74
CA GLN A 81 7.80 20.67 -24.29
C GLN A 81 6.29 20.77 -24.60
N ARG A 82 5.71 19.73 -25.20
CA ARG A 82 4.26 19.67 -25.47
C ARG A 82 3.45 19.67 -24.17
N ALA A 83 3.83 18.85 -23.20
CA ALA A 83 3.19 18.74 -21.90
C ALA A 83 3.14 20.08 -21.15
N PHE A 84 4.27 20.81 -21.12
CA PHE A 84 4.30 22.17 -20.57
C PHE A 84 3.42 23.15 -21.37
N GLY A 85 3.37 23.01 -22.69
CA GLY A 85 2.48 23.80 -23.54
C GLY A 85 0.99 23.58 -23.24
N PHE A 86 0.58 22.34 -22.96
CA PHE A 86 -0.78 22.03 -22.50
C PHE A 86 -1.03 22.62 -21.11
N PHE A 87 -0.11 22.41 -20.16
CA PHE A 87 -0.24 22.93 -18.80
C PHE A 87 -0.41 24.45 -18.76
N GLN A 88 0.38 25.20 -19.54
CA GLN A 88 0.29 26.67 -19.59
C GLN A 88 -1.04 27.20 -20.16
N LYS A 89 -1.70 26.41 -21.02
CA LYS A 89 -2.96 26.80 -21.68
C LYS A 89 -4.18 26.20 -21.00
N PHE A 90 -4.00 25.31 -20.03
CA PHE A 90 -5.08 24.58 -19.40
C PHE A 90 -5.99 25.52 -18.61
N ASP A 91 -7.27 25.53 -18.97
CA ASP A 91 -8.31 26.23 -18.22
C ASP A 91 -8.75 25.37 -17.03
N ILE A 92 -8.39 25.80 -15.82
CA ILE A 92 -8.66 25.07 -14.59
C ILE A 92 -10.16 24.94 -14.33
N ASP A 93 -10.95 25.98 -14.59
CA ASP A 93 -12.39 25.98 -14.32
C ASP A 93 -13.12 25.03 -15.28
N ALA A 94 -12.73 25.05 -16.56
CA ALA A 94 -13.21 24.08 -17.53
C ALA A 94 -12.81 22.65 -17.15
N GLY A 95 -11.57 22.45 -16.67
CA GLY A 95 -11.10 21.17 -16.16
C GLY A 95 -11.94 20.65 -14.98
N VAL A 96 -12.27 21.50 -14.01
CA VAL A 96 -13.14 21.14 -12.87
C VAL A 96 -14.56 20.81 -13.34
N ALA A 97 -15.08 21.51 -14.35
CA ALA A 97 -16.37 21.18 -14.95
C ALA A 97 -16.35 19.80 -15.62
N ASP A 98 -15.27 19.46 -16.33
CA ASP A 98 -15.10 18.15 -16.97
C ASP A 98 -14.90 17.04 -15.93
N VAL A 99 -14.20 17.28 -14.82
CA VAL A 99 -14.13 16.36 -13.68
C VAL A 99 -15.51 16.15 -13.06
N THR A 100 -16.30 17.22 -12.88
CA THR A 100 -17.67 17.14 -12.34
C THR A 100 -18.58 16.31 -13.25
N ALA A 101 -18.49 16.51 -14.57
CA ALA A 101 -19.19 15.71 -15.56
C ALA A 101 -18.78 14.22 -15.49
N SER A 102 -17.48 13.96 -15.30
CA SER A 102 -16.93 12.61 -15.14
C SER A 102 -17.43 11.92 -13.88
N VAL A 103 -17.51 12.64 -12.74
CA VAL A 103 -18.09 12.12 -11.48
C VAL A 103 -19.55 11.73 -11.70
N LYS A 104 -20.34 12.58 -12.36
CA LYS A 104 -21.75 12.30 -12.65
C LYS A 104 -21.91 11.09 -13.58
N ALA A 105 -21.11 11.02 -14.64
CA ALA A 105 -21.13 9.90 -15.59
C ALA A 105 -20.74 8.58 -14.92
N LEU A 106 -19.66 8.59 -14.12
CA LEU A 106 -19.19 7.41 -13.39
C LEU A 106 -20.23 6.95 -12.35
N ARG A 107 -20.81 7.87 -11.58
CA ARG A 107 -21.86 7.55 -10.59
C ARG A 107 -23.09 6.93 -11.23
N ALA A 108 -23.41 7.31 -12.48
CA ALA A 108 -24.51 6.74 -13.26
C ALA A 108 -24.15 5.43 -14.00
N HIS A 109 -22.86 5.08 -14.06
CA HIS A 109 -22.40 3.90 -14.79
C HIS A 109 -22.88 2.60 -14.09
N PRO A 110 -23.36 1.57 -14.82
CA PRO A 110 -23.90 0.34 -14.21
C PRO A 110 -22.93 -0.44 -13.31
N ALA A 111 -21.63 -0.26 -13.52
CA ALA A 111 -20.59 -0.87 -12.69
C ALA A 111 -20.36 -0.13 -11.35
N CYS A 112 -20.75 1.15 -11.24
CA CYS A 112 -20.50 1.94 -10.05
C CYS A 112 -21.55 1.66 -8.96
N THR A 113 -21.11 1.48 -7.71
CA THR A 113 -22.01 1.24 -6.56
C THR A 113 -22.54 2.53 -5.92
N GLY A 114 -22.30 3.69 -6.54
CA GLY A 114 -22.93 4.98 -6.21
C GLY A 114 -22.03 5.99 -5.51
N LYS A 115 -21.02 5.56 -4.74
CA LYS A 115 -20.01 6.46 -4.17
C LYS A 115 -18.86 6.67 -5.16
N VAL A 116 -18.36 7.90 -5.27
CA VAL A 116 -17.28 8.27 -6.20
C VAL A 116 -16.27 9.17 -5.51
N GLY A 117 -15.00 8.75 -5.47
CA GLY A 117 -13.89 9.58 -5.04
C GLY A 117 -13.18 10.28 -6.22
N ALA A 118 -12.35 11.27 -5.91
CA ALA A 118 -11.37 11.85 -6.84
C ALA A 118 -9.94 11.48 -6.42
N LEU A 119 -9.12 11.12 -7.40
CA LEU A 119 -7.70 10.87 -7.25
C LEU A 119 -6.95 11.67 -8.31
N GLY A 120 -5.78 12.21 -8.01
CA GLY A 120 -4.95 12.78 -9.07
C GLY A 120 -3.53 13.12 -8.68
N PHE A 121 -2.71 13.37 -9.70
CA PHE A 121 -1.26 13.57 -9.60
C PHE A 121 -0.85 14.85 -10.32
N CYS A 122 0.04 15.66 -9.73
CA CYS A 122 0.50 16.94 -10.31
C CYS A 122 -0.68 17.90 -10.59
N LEU A 123 -0.95 18.24 -11.85
CA LEU A 123 -2.17 18.95 -12.29
C LEU A 123 -3.42 18.26 -11.72
N GLY A 124 -3.50 16.94 -11.88
CA GLY A 124 -4.57 16.13 -11.33
C GLY A 124 -4.66 16.18 -9.80
N GLY A 125 -3.54 16.39 -9.10
CA GLY A 125 -3.53 16.55 -7.65
C GLY A 125 -4.25 17.82 -7.21
N LYS A 126 -4.05 18.93 -7.94
CA LYS A 126 -4.85 20.15 -7.77
C LYS A 126 -6.30 19.94 -8.15
N LEU A 127 -6.58 19.24 -9.25
CA LEU A 127 -7.96 18.98 -9.68
C LEU A 127 -8.73 18.08 -8.70
N ALA A 128 -8.08 17.12 -8.06
CA ALA A 128 -8.69 16.32 -7.00
C ALA A 128 -9.05 17.17 -5.77
N TYR A 129 -8.17 18.10 -5.37
CA TYR A 129 -8.46 19.10 -4.33
C TYR A 129 -9.67 19.99 -4.70
N LEU A 130 -9.71 20.50 -5.94
CA LEU A 130 -10.83 21.32 -6.41
C LEU A 130 -12.13 20.53 -6.53
N ALA A 131 -12.05 19.26 -6.95
CA ALA A 131 -13.19 18.36 -7.02
C ALA A 131 -13.81 18.10 -5.64
N ALA A 132 -12.99 18.04 -4.58
CA ALA A 132 -13.44 17.93 -3.20
C ALA A 132 -14.35 19.11 -2.78
N ALA A 133 -14.14 20.29 -3.36
CA ALA A 133 -14.92 21.49 -3.07
C ALA A 133 -16.13 21.70 -4.01
N HIS A 134 -16.11 21.12 -5.22
CA HIS A 134 -17.03 21.51 -6.30
C HIS A 134 -17.78 20.37 -6.98
N SER A 135 -17.26 19.14 -6.93
CA SER A 135 -17.76 18.04 -7.78
C SER A 135 -18.62 17.01 -7.04
N GLY A 136 -18.90 17.23 -5.75
CA GLY A 136 -19.73 16.32 -4.95
C GLY A 136 -19.15 14.91 -4.86
N VAL A 137 -17.82 14.80 -4.76
CA VAL A 137 -17.12 13.54 -4.51
C VAL A 137 -17.23 13.15 -3.05
N ASP A 138 -17.21 11.85 -2.79
CA ASP A 138 -17.36 11.28 -1.46
C ASP A 138 -16.01 11.19 -0.71
N ALA A 139 -14.89 11.37 -1.42
CA ALA A 139 -13.52 11.39 -0.92
C ALA A 139 -12.57 12.01 -1.95
N ALA A 140 -11.46 12.60 -1.52
CA ALA A 140 -10.45 13.14 -2.43
C ALA A 140 -9.01 12.80 -2.01
N VAL A 141 -8.17 12.48 -2.99
CA VAL A 141 -6.75 12.22 -2.79
C VAL A 141 -5.92 12.96 -3.84
N GLY A 142 -5.01 13.81 -3.40
CA GLY A 142 -4.10 14.56 -4.26
C GLY A 142 -2.64 14.21 -4.02
N TYR A 143 -1.89 13.95 -5.09
CA TYR A 143 -0.45 13.73 -5.07
C TYR A 143 0.28 14.90 -5.69
N TYR A 144 1.22 15.50 -4.93
CA TYR A 144 2.12 16.58 -5.35
C TYR A 144 1.39 17.64 -6.20
N GLY A 145 0.22 18.09 -5.72
CA GLY A 145 -0.61 19.07 -6.41
C GLY A 145 0.07 20.44 -6.48
N VAL A 146 0.11 21.04 -7.65
CA VAL A 146 0.76 22.34 -7.88
C VAL A 146 -0.26 23.47 -7.83
N GLY A 147 -0.01 24.51 -7.01
CA GLY A 147 -0.85 25.71 -6.95
C GLY A 147 -2.14 25.54 -6.15
N ILE A 148 -2.14 24.70 -5.11
CA ILE A 148 -3.26 24.51 -4.17
C ILE A 148 -3.38 25.73 -3.24
N GLU A 149 -2.26 26.32 -2.85
CA GLU A 149 -2.16 27.51 -2.00
C GLU A 149 -2.90 28.74 -2.57
N GLY A 150 -3.11 28.77 -3.89
CA GLY A 150 -3.89 29.80 -4.56
C GLY A 150 -5.41 29.66 -4.45
N ALA A 151 -5.91 28.59 -3.82
CA ALA A 151 -7.34 28.28 -3.72
C ALA A 151 -7.75 27.87 -2.29
N LEU A 152 -7.06 28.37 -1.26
CA LEU A 152 -7.31 28.02 0.14
C LEU A 152 -8.64 28.57 0.68
N ASP A 153 -9.24 29.56 0.00
CA ASP A 153 -10.59 30.04 0.30
C ASP A 153 -11.66 28.97 0.07
N LEU A 154 -11.33 27.88 -0.62
CA LEU A 154 -12.20 26.73 -0.84
C LEU A 154 -12.14 25.68 0.26
N VAL A 155 -11.18 25.71 1.18
CA VAL A 155 -11.09 24.72 2.27
C VAL A 155 -12.41 24.58 3.06
N PRO A 156 -13.14 25.67 3.41
CA PRO A 156 -14.42 25.56 4.09
C PRO A 156 -15.54 24.88 3.26
N LYS A 157 -15.37 24.76 1.94
CA LYS A 157 -16.33 24.09 1.04
C LYS A 157 -16.05 22.59 0.87
N ILE A 158 -14.92 22.11 1.37
CA ILE A 158 -14.57 20.68 1.32
C ILE A 158 -15.32 19.98 2.45
N GLU A 159 -16.31 19.18 2.09
CA GLU A 159 -17.18 18.44 3.02
C GLU A 159 -16.84 16.93 3.09
N CYS A 160 -15.97 16.44 2.20
CA CYS A 160 -15.53 15.04 2.18
C CYS A 160 -14.15 14.85 2.82
N PRO A 161 -13.81 13.63 3.29
CA PRO A 161 -12.45 13.30 3.69
C PRO A 161 -11.45 13.55 2.57
N ILE A 162 -10.30 14.14 2.90
CA ILE A 162 -9.25 14.46 1.93
C ILE A 162 -7.86 14.05 2.42
N ALA A 163 -7.06 13.46 1.54
CA ALA A 163 -5.63 13.24 1.78
C ALA A 163 -4.77 13.95 0.73
N LEU A 164 -3.76 14.70 1.16
CA LEU A 164 -2.79 15.34 0.28
C LEU A 164 -1.37 14.85 0.59
N HIS A 165 -0.66 14.44 -0.45
CA HIS A 165 0.69 13.87 -0.39
C HIS A 165 1.69 14.84 -1.03
N PHE A 166 2.56 15.44 -0.21
CA PHE A 166 3.57 16.41 -0.64
C PHE A 166 4.98 15.81 -0.64
N ALA A 167 5.76 16.11 -1.67
CA ALA A 167 7.20 15.85 -1.67
C ALA A 167 7.92 16.96 -0.89
N GLU A 168 8.90 16.60 -0.05
CA GLU A 168 9.68 17.59 0.72
C GLU A 168 10.49 18.52 -0.20
N LEU A 169 11.07 17.97 -1.27
CA LEU A 169 11.98 18.66 -2.18
C LEU A 169 11.31 19.26 -3.41
N ASP A 170 9.97 19.19 -3.49
CA ASP A 170 9.19 19.64 -4.65
C ASP A 170 9.39 21.12 -4.95
N GLN A 171 10.02 21.43 -6.09
CA GLN A 171 10.26 22.81 -6.51
C GLN A 171 9.01 23.51 -7.05
N PHE A 172 7.97 22.76 -7.43
CA PHE A 172 6.69 23.31 -7.88
C PHE A 172 5.73 23.61 -6.71
N CYS A 173 6.00 23.03 -5.53
CA CYS A 173 5.32 23.32 -4.28
C CYS A 173 6.35 23.69 -3.20
N PRO A 174 6.92 24.91 -3.25
CA PRO A 174 7.98 25.33 -2.33
C PRO A 174 7.54 25.29 -0.86
N PRO A 175 8.48 25.26 0.11
CA PRO A 175 8.17 25.10 1.53
C PRO A 175 7.12 26.08 2.06
N GLU A 176 7.13 27.33 1.60
CA GLU A 176 6.18 28.36 2.00
C GLU A 176 4.76 28.04 1.51
N ALA A 177 4.61 27.66 0.23
CA ALA A 177 3.33 27.25 -0.34
C ALA A 177 2.79 26.01 0.38
N ARG A 178 3.64 25.00 0.60
CA ARG A 178 3.29 23.81 1.36
C ARG A 178 2.82 24.16 2.78
N ALA A 179 3.54 25.01 3.49
CA ALA A 179 3.18 25.43 4.84
C ALA A 179 1.82 26.13 4.90
N GLN A 180 1.48 26.96 3.90
CA GLN A 180 0.15 27.58 3.80
C GLN A 180 -0.97 26.53 3.68
N VAL A 181 -0.77 25.49 2.85
CA VAL A 181 -1.76 24.41 2.72
C VAL A 181 -1.89 23.62 4.03
N LEU A 182 -0.77 23.27 4.67
CA LEU A 182 -0.79 22.54 5.95
C LEU A 182 -1.54 23.34 7.04
N GLU A 183 -1.29 24.64 7.13
CA GLU A 183 -1.95 25.52 8.10
C GLU A 183 -3.45 25.66 7.82
N ALA A 184 -3.84 25.78 6.55
CA ALA A 184 -5.25 25.89 6.17
C ALA A 184 -6.09 24.67 6.57
N PHE A 185 -5.48 23.49 6.66
CA PHE A 185 -6.11 22.24 7.11
C PHE A 185 -5.83 21.90 8.58
N ALA A 186 -5.07 22.73 9.31
CA ALA A 186 -4.71 22.45 10.69
C ALA A 186 -5.95 22.30 11.57
N GLY A 187 -6.01 21.21 12.35
CA GLY A 187 -7.13 20.91 13.24
C GLY A 187 -8.35 20.27 12.58
N ARG A 188 -8.33 20.00 11.27
CA ARG A 188 -9.38 19.24 10.58
C ARG A 188 -9.15 17.73 10.70
N PRO A 189 -10.01 16.98 11.42
CA PRO A 189 -9.81 15.54 11.62
C PRO A 189 -10.12 14.70 10.37
N ASP A 190 -10.86 15.27 9.42
CA ASP A 190 -11.21 14.68 8.11
C ASP A 190 -10.16 14.96 7.02
N ALA A 191 -9.08 15.66 7.36
CA ALA A 191 -8.02 16.03 6.44
C ALA A 191 -6.67 15.41 6.86
N GLN A 192 -6.05 14.68 5.93
CA GLN A 192 -4.78 14.00 6.15
C GLN A 192 -3.69 14.62 5.28
N MET A 193 -2.72 15.29 5.90
CA MET A 193 -1.64 15.96 5.20
C MET A 193 -0.31 15.22 5.45
N TYR A 194 0.32 14.76 4.38
CA TYR A 194 1.56 13.98 4.48
C TYR A 194 2.69 14.64 3.70
N VAL A 195 3.83 14.85 4.36
CA VAL A 195 5.07 15.29 3.71
C VAL A 195 6.04 14.11 3.70
N TYR A 196 6.57 13.79 2.51
CA TYR A 196 7.50 12.68 2.31
C TYR A 196 8.94 13.21 2.27
N PRO A 197 9.80 12.85 3.25
CA PRO A 197 11.16 13.36 3.31
C PRO A 197 12.03 12.87 2.15
N GLY A 198 12.94 13.73 1.68
CA GLY A 198 13.98 13.39 0.72
C GLY A 198 13.52 13.00 -0.69
N VAL A 199 12.25 13.24 -1.03
CA VAL A 199 11.71 12.98 -2.38
C VAL A 199 11.25 14.26 -3.06
N ASP A 200 11.27 14.25 -4.40
CA ASP A 200 10.92 15.38 -5.26
C ASP A 200 9.57 15.13 -5.98
N HIS A 201 9.12 16.09 -6.77
CA HIS A 201 7.91 16.05 -7.57
C HIS A 201 7.84 14.77 -8.42
N ALA A 202 6.62 14.22 -8.56
CA ALA A 202 6.39 12.96 -9.26
C ALA A 202 7.07 11.72 -8.62
N PHE A 203 7.30 11.72 -7.30
CA PHE A 203 7.87 10.55 -6.61
C PHE A 203 7.08 9.25 -6.77
N ALA A 204 5.79 9.34 -7.10
CA ALA A 204 4.88 8.21 -7.28
C ALA A 204 4.87 7.65 -8.72
N ARG A 205 5.47 8.37 -9.68
CA ARG A 205 5.44 8.01 -11.10
C ARG A 205 6.40 6.87 -11.40
N THR A 206 5.84 5.66 -11.58
CA THR A 206 6.61 4.45 -11.91
C THR A 206 7.47 4.66 -13.15
N GLY A 207 8.74 4.24 -13.07
CA GLY A 207 9.71 4.41 -14.16
C GLY A 207 10.21 5.84 -14.41
N GLY A 208 9.74 6.85 -13.66
CA GLY A 208 10.26 8.22 -13.73
C GLY A 208 11.54 8.43 -12.90
N ASP A 209 12.30 9.48 -13.24
CA ASP A 209 13.60 9.78 -12.59
C ASP A 209 13.49 10.00 -11.07
N HIS A 210 12.36 10.55 -10.60
CA HIS A 210 12.13 10.81 -9.18
C HIS A 210 11.40 9.67 -8.47
N PHE A 211 11.12 8.55 -9.15
CA PHE A 211 10.36 7.45 -8.57
C PHE A 211 11.02 6.94 -7.29
N HIS A 212 10.29 7.07 -6.18
CA HIS A 212 10.73 6.57 -4.89
C HIS A 212 9.73 5.54 -4.37
N LYS A 213 10.03 4.27 -4.63
CA LYS A 213 9.15 3.14 -4.32
C LYS A 213 8.66 3.12 -2.86
N PRO A 214 9.49 3.34 -1.83
CA PRO A 214 9.01 3.36 -0.44
C PRO A 214 7.96 4.45 -0.16
N SER A 215 8.21 5.68 -0.61
CA SER A 215 7.26 6.79 -0.44
C SER A 215 5.98 6.55 -1.22
N THR A 216 6.09 6.00 -2.43
CA THR A 216 4.95 5.62 -3.27
C THR A 216 4.05 4.61 -2.58
N LEU A 217 4.62 3.52 -2.05
CA LEU A 217 3.85 2.47 -1.39
C LEU A 217 3.21 2.95 -0.08
N MET A 218 3.90 3.83 0.65
CA MET A 218 3.35 4.46 1.86
C MET A 218 2.18 5.40 1.52
N ALA A 219 2.34 6.24 0.49
CA ALA A 219 1.29 7.14 0.03
C ALA A 219 0.08 6.37 -0.49
N HIS A 220 0.29 5.32 -1.32
CA HIS A 220 -0.78 4.43 -1.77
C HIS A 220 -1.54 3.81 -0.61
N GLN A 221 -0.85 3.26 0.41
CA GLN A 221 -1.50 2.69 1.58
C GLN A 221 -2.38 3.71 2.33
N ARG A 222 -1.91 4.96 2.48
CA ARG A 222 -2.67 6.04 3.13
C ARG A 222 -3.89 6.46 2.29
N SER A 223 -3.72 6.59 0.97
CA SER A 223 -4.82 6.84 0.04
C SER A 223 -5.87 5.74 0.11
N MET A 224 -5.44 4.48 0.17
CA MET A 224 -6.37 3.36 0.29
C MET A 224 -7.08 3.32 1.63
N ALA A 225 -6.42 3.71 2.72
CA ALA A 225 -7.08 3.82 4.02
C ALA A 225 -8.26 4.81 3.94
N LEU A 226 -8.01 6.01 3.38
CA LEU A 226 -9.06 7.01 3.19
C LEU A 226 -10.19 6.53 2.28
N PHE A 227 -9.88 5.98 1.11
CA PHE A 227 -10.93 5.52 0.18
C PHE A 227 -11.73 4.34 0.74
N LYS A 228 -11.08 3.35 1.36
CA LYS A 228 -11.81 2.20 1.93
C LYS A 228 -12.72 2.62 3.08
N GLU A 229 -12.30 3.58 3.90
CA GLU A 229 -13.13 4.14 4.97
C GLU A 229 -14.31 4.95 4.41
N ALA A 230 -14.06 5.86 3.47
CA ALA A 230 -15.07 6.80 2.97
C ALA A 230 -16.05 6.14 1.98
N ILE A 231 -15.54 5.34 1.06
CA ILE A 231 -16.30 4.83 -0.11
C ILE A 231 -16.28 3.31 -0.28
N GLY A 232 -15.45 2.58 0.48
CA GLY A 232 -15.24 1.15 0.31
C GLY A 232 -14.45 0.83 -0.98
N PRO A 233 -14.37 -0.44 -1.42
CA PRO A 233 -14.93 -1.61 -0.77
C PRO A 233 -14.11 -2.00 0.46
N VAL A 234 -14.77 -2.67 1.41
CA VAL A 234 -14.13 -3.23 2.60
C VAL A 234 -14.05 -4.73 2.44
N TYR A 235 -12.85 -5.28 2.59
CA TYR A 235 -12.58 -6.72 2.54
C TYR A 235 -12.23 -7.24 3.92
N ASP A 236 -12.68 -8.45 4.24
CA ASP A 236 -12.23 -9.16 5.43
C ASP A 236 -10.84 -9.76 5.18
N LEU A 237 -9.80 -8.95 5.39
CA LEU A 237 -8.42 -9.36 5.16
C LEU A 237 -7.99 -10.51 6.08
N SER A 238 -8.60 -10.63 7.26
CA SER A 238 -8.32 -11.76 8.17
C SER A 238 -8.83 -13.05 7.56
N ALA A 239 -10.08 -13.08 7.08
CA ALA A 239 -10.65 -14.27 6.46
C ALA A 239 -9.91 -14.65 5.16
N LEU A 240 -9.48 -13.67 4.37
CA LEU A 240 -8.67 -13.93 3.17
C LEU A 240 -7.33 -14.58 3.52
N TRP A 241 -6.66 -14.11 4.57
CA TRP A 241 -5.42 -14.71 5.05
C TRP A 241 -5.62 -16.11 5.61
N ASP A 242 -6.61 -16.31 6.47
CA ASP A 242 -6.91 -17.62 7.04
C ASP A 242 -7.20 -18.64 5.94
N LYS A 243 -7.90 -18.22 4.87
CA LYS A 243 -8.14 -19.07 3.70
C LYS A 243 -6.87 -19.39 2.92
N HIS A 244 -5.96 -18.43 2.77
CA HIS A 244 -4.66 -18.66 2.16
C HIS A 244 -3.84 -19.71 2.94
N CYS A 245 -3.72 -19.53 4.26
CA CYS A 245 -3.02 -20.48 5.13
C CYS A 245 -3.66 -21.88 5.14
N GLU A 246 -5.00 -21.96 5.08
CA GLU A 246 -5.69 -23.24 4.94
C GLU A 246 -5.21 -24.00 3.69
N TYR A 247 -5.05 -23.30 2.56
CA TYR A 247 -4.56 -23.94 1.34
C TYR A 247 -3.10 -24.36 1.42
N GLU A 248 -2.25 -23.58 2.06
CA GLU A 248 -0.83 -23.91 2.21
C GLU A 248 -0.59 -25.07 3.17
N PHE A 249 -1.21 -25.04 4.34
CA PHE A 249 -0.86 -25.93 5.45
C PHE A 249 -1.84 -27.08 5.66
N ALA A 250 -3.15 -26.83 5.49
CA ALA A 250 -4.18 -27.82 5.76
C ALA A 250 -4.49 -28.68 4.53
N THR A 251 -4.80 -28.06 3.39
CA THR A 251 -5.12 -28.81 2.15
C THR A 251 -3.91 -29.08 1.28
N ARG A 252 -2.82 -28.31 1.47
CA ARG A 252 -1.56 -28.43 0.73
C ARG A 252 -1.77 -28.34 -0.79
N ASP A 253 -2.60 -27.40 -1.23
CA ASP A 253 -2.99 -27.21 -2.62
C ASP A 253 -2.38 -25.95 -3.22
N VAL A 254 -1.28 -26.12 -3.96
CA VAL A 254 -0.56 -25.02 -4.64
C VAL A 254 -1.47 -24.23 -5.58
N VAL A 255 -2.38 -24.90 -6.30
CA VAL A 255 -3.24 -24.23 -7.28
C VAL A 255 -4.25 -23.33 -6.56
N ALA A 256 -4.85 -23.84 -5.49
CA ALA A 256 -5.76 -23.07 -4.65
C ALA A 256 -5.04 -21.91 -3.94
N THR A 257 -3.84 -22.12 -3.40
CA THR A 257 -3.00 -21.07 -2.82
C THR A 257 -2.74 -19.96 -3.83
N MET A 258 -2.19 -20.29 -5.01
CA MET A 258 -1.87 -19.29 -6.04
C MET A 258 -3.11 -18.53 -6.53
N ALA A 259 -4.30 -19.16 -6.53
CA ALA A 259 -5.55 -18.51 -6.92
C ALA A 259 -6.01 -17.42 -5.92
N THR A 260 -5.48 -17.39 -4.70
CA THR A 260 -5.75 -16.31 -3.73
C THR A 260 -4.85 -15.08 -3.91
N MET A 261 -3.82 -15.18 -4.77
CA MET A 261 -2.85 -14.11 -4.98
C MET A 261 -3.13 -13.33 -6.27
N VAL A 262 -2.52 -12.16 -6.41
CA VAL A 262 -2.52 -11.39 -7.66
C VAL A 262 -1.73 -12.13 -8.75
N SER A 263 -1.78 -11.64 -10.00
CA SER A 263 -1.07 -12.26 -11.13
C SER A 263 0.46 -12.21 -11.01
N GLU A 264 1.00 -11.16 -10.38
CA GLU A 264 2.43 -10.99 -10.11
C GLU A 264 2.71 -10.90 -8.60
N PRO A 265 2.56 -12.02 -7.86
CA PRO A 265 2.73 -12.04 -6.41
C PRO A 265 4.19 -12.12 -6.00
N TYR A 266 4.48 -11.91 -4.73
CA TYR A 266 5.83 -11.94 -4.19
C TYR A 266 5.86 -12.46 -2.75
N VAL A 267 6.74 -13.41 -2.45
CA VAL A 267 7.01 -13.86 -1.08
C VAL A 267 8.48 -13.74 -0.77
N ASN A 268 8.80 -13.25 0.42
CA ASN A 268 10.15 -13.18 0.93
C ASN A 268 10.22 -13.53 2.42
N HIS A 269 10.86 -14.65 2.68
CA HIS A 269 11.34 -15.03 3.99
C HIS A 269 12.62 -14.26 4.28
N ILE A 270 12.49 -13.19 5.05
CA ILE A 270 13.50 -12.14 5.18
C ILE A 270 14.87 -12.68 5.63
N PRO A 271 14.96 -13.55 6.65
CA PRO A 271 16.26 -14.00 7.16
C PRO A 271 17.05 -14.90 6.20
N THR A 272 16.39 -15.57 5.25
CA THR A 272 17.02 -16.51 4.31
C THR A 272 16.93 -16.07 2.86
N MET A 273 16.21 -14.98 2.56
CA MET A 273 15.92 -14.50 1.21
C MET A 273 15.30 -15.57 0.30
N THR A 274 14.47 -16.45 0.86
CA THR A 274 13.78 -17.50 0.11
C THR A 274 12.33 -17.13 -0.20
N GLY A 275 11.79 -17.69 -1.27
CA GLY A 275 10.45 -17.37 -1.76
C GLY A 275 10.41 -17.35 -3.29
N GLY A 276 9.62 -16.43 -3.85
CA GLY A 276 9.48 -16.28 -5.30
C GLY A 276 8.85 -14.95 -5.69
N VAL A 277 9.14 -14.50 -6.91
CA VAL A 277 8.58 -13.29 -7.52
C VAL A 277 7.87 -13.69 -8.81
N GLY A 278 6.62 -13.25 -8.96
CA GLY A 278 5.76 -13.60 -10.09
C GLY A 278 5.17 -15.00 -9.96
N ALA A 279 4.06 -15.24 -10.67
CA ALA A 279 3.26 -16.45 -10.46
C ALA A 279 4.06 -17.74 -10.74
N LYS A 280 4.95 -17.71 -11.73
CA LYS A 280 5.73 -18.88 -12.14
C LYS A 280 6.75 -19.31 -11.08
N GLU A 281 7.60 -18.39 -10.62
CA GLU A 281 8.66 -18.72 -9.66
C GLU A 281 8.06 -18.99 -8.27
N LEU A 282 7.01 -18.27 -7.88
CA LEU A 282 6.34 -18.52 -6.62
C LEU A 282 5.61 -19.88 -6.63
N SER A 283 4.93 -20.25 -7.72
CA SER A 283 4.34 -21.59 -7.85
C SER A 283 5.39 -22.69 -7.75
N ARG A 284 6.58 -22.48 -8.34
CA ARG A 284 7.70 -23.43 -8.23
C ARG A 284 8.17 -23.55 -6.78
N PHE A 285 8.33 -22.42 -6.10
CA PHE A 285 8.71 -22.37 -4.70
C PHE A 285 7.71 -23.11 -3.82
N TYR A 286 6.42 -22.78 -3.90
CA TYR A 286 5.39 -23.45 -3.10
C TYR A 286 5.32 -24.95 -3.33
N LYS A 287 5.36 -25.37 -4.60
CA LYS A 287 5.24 -26.77 -4.98
C LYS A 287 6.42 -27.64 -4.54
N HIS A 288 7.64 -27.09 -4.52
CA HIS A 288 8.84 -27.90 -4.38
C HIS A 288 9.64 -27.63 -3.11
N HIS A 289 9.45 -26.48 -2.44
CA HIS A 289 10.31 -26.02 -1.35
C HIS A 289 9.55 -25.61 -0.08
N PHE A 290 8.23 -25.39 -0.15
CA PHE A 290 7.43 -24.90 0.98
C PHE A 290 6.38 -25.91 1.45
N ILE A 291 5.32 -26.13 0.65
CA ILE A 291 4.12 -26.89 1.06
C ILE A 291 4.44 -28.37 1.41
N PRO A 292 5.28 -29.10 0.65
CA PRO A 292 5.63 -30.47 1.01
C PRO A 292 6.67 -30.58 2.13
N SER A 293 7.46 -29.52 2.37
CA SER A 293 8.67 -29.53 3.20
C SER A 293 8.40 -29.08 4.63
N THR A 294 7.30 -29.56 5.22
CA THR A 294 6.87 -29.20 6.59
C THR A 294 7.01 -30.40 7.53
N PRO A 295 7.73 -30.27 8.66
CA PRO A 295 7.78 -31.31 9.69
C PRO A 295 6.37 -31.76 10.14
N PRO A 296 6.18 -33.06 10.47
CA PRO A 296 4.85 -33.58 10.83
C PRO A 296 4.25 -32.97 12.11
N ASP A 297 5.09 -32.50 13.03
CA ASP A 297 4.69 -31.92 14.31
C ASP A 297 4.65 -30.39 14.30
N THR A 298 4.75 -29.77 13.12
CA THR A 298 4.68 -28.32 12.97
C THR A 298 3.36 -27.77 13.53
N ARG A 299 3.47 -26.75 14.39
CA ARG A 299 2.35 -25.99 14.93
C ARG A 299 2.58 -24.50 14.74
N LEU A 300 1.50 -23.83 14.34
CA LEU A 300 1.36 -22.38 14.25
C LEU A 300 0.36 -21.96 15.33
N THR A 301 0.84 -21.27 16.37
CA THR A 301 -0.02 -20.74 17.43
C THR A 301 -0.14 -19.22 17.25
N PRO A 302 -1.32 -18.70 16.88
CA PRO A 302 -1.52 -17.26 16.75
C PRO A 302 -1.28 -16.54 18.09
N ILE A 303 -0.60 -15.40 18.04
CA ILE A 303 -0.30 -14.55 19.21
C ILE A 303 -1.06 -13.25 19.12
N SER A 304 -0.92 -12.54 18.00
CA SER A 304 -1.62 -11.28 17.77
C SER A 304 -1.83 -11.05 16.27
N ARG A 305 -2.87 -10.30 15.91
CA ARG A 305 -3.14 -9.89 14.53
C ARG A 305 -3.58 -8.44 14.47
N THR A 306 -2.87 -7.65 13.69
CA THR A 306 -3.23 -6.25 13.38
C THR A 306 -3.73 -6.17 11.96
N VAL A 307 -4.96 -5.68 11.76
CA VAL A 307 -5.59 -5.54 10.44
C VAL A 307 -5.61 -4.06 10.05
N GLY A 308 -4.92 -3.72 8.97
CA GLY A 308 -4.92 -2.40 8.34
C GLY A 308 -5.78 -2.34 7.07
N ALA A 309 -5.74 -1.21 6.37
CA ALA A 309 -6.55 -1.01 5.15
C ALA A 309 -6.14 -1.91 3.97
N THR A 310 -4.85 -2.22 3.85
CA THR A 310 -4.29 -2.99 2.71
C THR A 310 -3.39 -4.13 3.14
N GLN A 311 -3.26 -4.39 4.45
CA GLN A 311 -2.31 -5.37 4.96
C GLN A 311 -2.70 -5.84 6.34
N ILE A 312 -2.20 -7.02 6.70
CA ILE A 312 -2.20 -7.51 8.07
C ILE A 312 -0.76 -7.69 8.56
N VAL A 313 -0.60 -7.61 9.88
CA VAL A 313 0.59 -8.08 10.59
C VAL A 313 0.13 -9.20 11.50
N ASP A 314 0.59 -10.43 11.22
CA ASP A 314 0.22 -11.63 11.94
C ASP A 314 1.44 -12.16 12.71
N GLU A 315 1.34 -12.17 14.03
CA GLU A 315 2.37 -12.66 14.94
C GLU A 315 1.96 -14.04 15.44
N MET A 316 2.86 -15.01 15.31
CA MET A 316 2.61 -16.39 15.66
C MET A 316 3.84 -17.06 16.24
N LEU A 317 3.61 -18.04 17.10
CA LEU A 317 4.65 -18.95 17.54
C LEU A 317 4.70 -20.15 16.59
N PHE A 318 5.82 -20.30 15.89
CA PHE A 318 6.09 -21.43 15.01
C PHE A 318 6.95 -22.46 15.75
N SER A 319 6.45 -23.68 15.89
CA SER A 319 7.17 -24.77 16.58
C SER A 319 7.18 -26.05 15.78
N PHE A 320 8.28 -26.78 15.81
CA PHE A 320 8.47 -28.05 15.08
C PHE A 320 9.69 -28.81 15.60
N THR A 321 9.80 -30.09 15.26
CA THR A 321 11.06 -30.86 15.38
C THR A 321 11.72 -30.94 14.01
N HIS A 322 13.00 -30.60 13.89
CA HIS A 322 13.75 -30.58 12.63
C HIS A 322 14.03 -32.00 12.10
N THR A 323 13.00 -32.64 11.56
CA THR A 323 12.95 -34.05 11.11
C THR A 323 13.07 -34.22 9.60
N VAL A 324 12.91 -33.13 8.85
CA VAL A 324 13.07 -33.04 7.39
C VAL A 324 13.87 -31.78 7.06
N GLU A 325 14.44 -31.72 5.87
CA GLU A 325 15.05 -30.48 5.35
C GLU A 325 13.95 -29.44 5.09
N ILE A 326 14.21 -28.18 5.48
CA ILE A 326 13.25 -27.07 5.39
C ILE A 326 13.90 -25.94 4.59
N ASP A 327 13.86 -26.03 3.26
CA ASP A 327 14.61 -25.12 2.36
C ASP A 327 14.41 -23.64 2.64
N TRP A 328 13.20 -23.23 3.02
CA TRP A 328 12.88 -21.83 3.25
C TRP A 328 13.39 -21.28 4.59
N LEU A 329 13.56 -22.13 5.60
CA LEU A 329 13.98 -21.74 6.96
C LEU A 329 15.46 -22.08 7.23
N LEU A 330 15.90 -23.25 6.77
CA LEU A 330 17.19 -23.88 7.03
C LEU A 330 17.79 -24.45 5.72
N PRO A 331 18.05 -23.62 4.71
CA PRO A 331 18.50 -24.09 3.39
C PRO A 331 19.79 -24.90 3.49
N GLY A 332 19.76 -26.13 2.97
CA GLY A 332 20.92 -27.03 2.91
C GLY A 332 21.32 -27.68 4.25
N ILE A 333 20.49 -27.56 5.29
CA ILE A 333 20.76 -28.17 6.60
C ILE A 333 19.98 -29.49 6.73
N ALA A 334 20.73 -30.58 6.91
CA ALA A 334 20.13 -31.89 7.15
C ALA A 334 19.35 -31.95 8.48
N PRO A 335 18.33 -32.82 8.59
CA PRO A 335 17.54 -33.00 9.81
C PRO A 335 18.42 -33.20 11.06
N THR A 336 18.26 -32.33 12.05
CA THR A 336 19.05 -32.39 13.30
C THR A 336 18.31 -33.13 14.41
N GLY A 337 17.01 -33.38 14.24
CA GLY A 337 16.15 -34.01 15.25
C GLY A 337 15.89 -33.14 16.49
N LYS A 338 16.29 -31.86 16.47
CA LYS A 338 16.12 -30.95 17.60
C LYS A 338 14.80 -30.19 17.50
N PRO A 339 14.13 -29.92 18.63
CA PRO A 339 12.96 -29.06 18.66
C PRO A 339 13.37 -27.61 18.40
N VAL A 340 12.51 -26.88 17.71
CA VAL A 340 12.62 -25.45 17.43
C VAL A 340 11.30 -24.77 17.80
N GLU A 341 11.40 -23.65 18.50
CA GLU A 341 10.31 -22.73 18.80
C GLU A 341 10.79 -21.31 18.47
N ILE A 342 10.07 -20.60 17.60
CA ILE A 342 10.41 -19.24 17.19
C ILE A 342 9.20 -18.33 17.06
N PRO A 343 9.27 -17.09 17.58
CA PRO A 343 8.40 -16.01 17.14
C PRO A 343 8.57 -15.78 15.64
N LEU A 344 7.46 -15.74 14.92
CA LEU A 344 7.40 -15.47 13.49
C LEU A 344 6.37 -14.36 13.26
N VAL A 345 6.74 -13.38 12.44
CA VAL A 345 5.85 -12.27 12.05
C VAL A 345 5.68 -12.29 10.54
N ALA A 346 4.45 -12.41 10.08
CA ALA A 346 4.08 -12.28 8.67
C ALA A 346 3.44 -10.90 8.43
N ILE A 347 4.04 -10.11 7.54
CA ILE A 347 3.44 -8.89 7.01
C ILE A 347 2.86 -9.24 5.63
N VAL A 348 1.54 -9.34 5.56
CA VAL A 348 0.82 -9.77 4.35
C VAL A 348 0.09 -8.58 3.76
N LYS A 349 0.44 -8.20 2.54
CA LYS A 349 -0.17 -7.09 1.81
C LYS A 349 -1.14 -7.62 0.76
N PHE A 350 -2.25 -6.91 0.60
CA PHE A 350 -3.32 -7.20 -0.34
C PHE A 350 -3.45 -6.10 -1.39
N ARG A 351 -4.01 -6.46 -2.54
CA ARG A 351 -4.66 -5.55 -3.49
C ARG A 351 -6.08 -6.06 -3.69
N GLY A 352 -7.05 -5.27 -3.26
CA GLY A 352 -8.44 -5.72 -3.24
C GLY A 352 -8.63 -6.96 -2.36
N ASP A 353 -9.16 -8.03 -2.96
CA ASP A 353 -9.39 -9.33 -2.33
C ASP A 353 -8.27 -10.37 -2.56
N LYS A 354 -7.14 -9.95 -3.14
CA LYS A 354 -6.01 -10.83 -3.46
C LYS A 354 -4.76 -10.47 -2.67
N LEU A 355 -3.99 -11.48 -2.29
CA LEU A 355 -2.67 -11.29 -1.68
C LEU A 355 -1.68 -10.80 -2.75
N TYR A 356 -0.99 -9.71 -2.45
CA TYR A 356 0.09 -9.18 -3.28
C TYR A 356 1.44 -9.69 -2.82
N HIS A 357 1.77 -9.52 -1.53
CA HIS A 357 3.03 -10.03 -1.02
C HIS A 357 3.02 -10.43 0.44
N GLU A 358 4.02 -11.24 0.78
CA GLU A 358 4.31 -11.66 2.15
C GLU A 358 5.77 -11.36 2.47
N HIS A 359 6.00 -10.67 3.59
CA HIS A 359 7.31 -10.59 4.22
C HIS A 359 7.26 -11.33 5.54
N ILE A 360 8.05 -12.38 5.66
CA ILE A 360 8.04 -13.26 6.82
C ILE A 360 9.36 -13.10 7.58
N TYR A 361 9.26 -12.74 8.86
CA TYR A 361 10.38 -12.42 9.74
C TYR A 361 10.48 -13.42 10.88
N TRP A 362 11.71 -13.74 11.26
CA TRP A 362 12.05 -14.44 12.50
C TRP A 362 13.53 -14.17 12.84
N ASP A 363 13.97 -14.57 14.04
CA ASP A 363 15.38 -14.52 14.44
C ASP A 363 16.12 -15.80 14.03
N GLN A 364 16.88 -15.72 12.93
CA GLN A 364 17.64 -16.87 12.42
C GLN A 364 18.77 -17.29 13.37
N ALA A 365 19.37 -16.38 14.15
CA ALA A 365 20.42 -16.77 15.08
C ALA A 365 19.85 -17.67 16.19
N SER A 366 18.67 -17.35 16.72
CA SER A 366 17.98 -18.19 17.69
C SER A 366 17.59 -19.55 17.11
N VAL A 367 17.20 -19.65 15.83
CA VAL A 367 16.99 -20.95 15.17
C VAL A 367 18.29 -21.76 15.15
N LEU A 368 19.39 -21.15 14.66
CA LEU A 368 20.68 -21.82 14.51
C LEU A 368 21.26 -22.31 15.85
N VAL A 369 21.05 -21.57 16.94
CA VAL A 369 21.38 -22.00 18.30
C VAL A 369 20.57 -23.24 18.69
N GLN A 370 19.25 -23.22 18.49
CA GLN A 370 18.36 -24.33 18.86
C GLN A 370 18.74 -25.63 18.12
N ILE A 371 19.12 -25.53 16.85
CA ILE A 371 19.60 -26.70 16.08
C ILE A 371 21.08 -27.03 16.32
N GLY A 372 21.81 -26.21 17.06
CA GLY A 372 23.22 -26.40 17.45
C GLY A 372 24.23 -26.17 16.33
N LEU A 373 23.92 -25.31 15.37
CA LEU A 373 24.87 -24.80 14.38
C LEU A 373 25.53 -23.49 14.81
N LEU A 374 24.99 -22.81 15.83
CA LEU A 374 25.58 -21.61 16.40
C LEU A 374 25.81 -21.81 17.91
N ASP A 375 27.04 -21.57 18.37
CA ASP A 375 27.35 -21.50 19.80
C ASP A 375 26.91 -20.12 20.33
N PRO A 376 25.96 -20.04 21.28
CA PRO A 376 25.49 -18.77 21.81
C PRO A 376 26.54 -18.03 22.66
N LYS A 377 27.65 -18.69 23.03
CA LYS A 377 28.65 -18.11 23.92
C LYS A 377 29.26 -16.82 23.34
N GLY A 378 29.06 -15.72 24.07
CA GLY A 378 29.59 -14.41 23.69
C GLY A 378 28.76 -13.67 22.63
N LEU A 379 27.62 -14.23 22.21
CA LEU A 379 26.70 -13.63 21.28
C LEU A 379 25.44 -13.10 22.01
N PRO A 380 24.84 -11.99 21.56
CA PRO A 380 23.60 -11.47 22.11
C PRO A 380 22.39 -12.24 21.52
N VAL A 381 22.33 -13.55 21.73
CA VAL A 381 21.28 -14.43 21.21
C VAL A 381 20.62 -15.19 22.36
N ALA A 382 19.28 -15.20 22.37
CA ALA A 382 18.51 -15.81 23.44
C ALA A 382 18.09 -17.25 23.13
N GLY A 383 17.92 -17.65 21.86
CA GLY A 383 17.48 -19.01 21.54
C GLY A 383 15.97 -19.21 21.73
N ALA A 384 15.57 -20.39 22.22
CA ALA A 384 14.16 -20.76 22.45
C ALA A 384 13.47 -19.89 23.52
N GLU A 385 14.28 -19.24 24.36
CA GLU A 385 13.84 -18.32 25.41
C GLU A 385 13.06 -17.13 24.83
N THR A 386 13.33 -16.73 23.58
CA THR A 386 12.55 -15.71 22.87
C THR A 386 11.08 -16.12 22.71
N ALA A 387 10.83 -17.34 22.26
CA ALA A 387 9.50 -17.93 22.11
C ALA A 387 8.78 -18.06 23.45
N ARG A 388 9.47 -18.55 24.48
CA ARG A 388 8.87 -18.73 25.81
C ARG A 388 8.46 -17.40 26.44
N LYS A 389 9.31 -16.37 26.34
CA LYS A 389 9.02 -15.03 26.86
C LYS A 389 7.85 -14.36 26.14
N LEU A 390 7.63 -14.67 24.85
CA LEU A 390 6.51 -14.13 24.08
C LEU A 390 5.14 -14.53 24.64
N VAL A 391 5.01 -15.77 25.14
CA VAL A 391 3.75 -16.32 25.67
C VAL A 391 3.66 -16.29 27.19
N ASP A 392 4.76 -15.99 27.88
CA ASP A 392 4.86 -15.93 29.34
C ASP A 392 5.74 -14.74 29.75
N GLU A 393 5.08 -13.64 30.11
CA GLU A 393 5.73 -12.42 30.54
C GLU A 393 6.47 -12.55 31.88
N THR A 394 6.32 -13.67 32.61
CA THR A 394 7.02 -13.91 33.87
C THR A 394 8.46 -14.42 33.68
N GLN A 395 8.83 -14.86 32.48
CA GLN A 395 10.19 -15.29 32.17
C GLN A 395 11.22 -14.16 32.42
N PRO A 396 12.45 -14.44 32.88
CA PRO A 396 13.43 -13.41 33.19
C PRO A 396 13.77 -12.50 32.00
N SER A 397 13.84 -11.19 32.24
CA SER A 397 14.34 -10.21 31.26
C SER A 397 15.81 -9.85 31.53
N ASN A 398 16.48 -9.25 30.54
CA ASN A 398 17.79 -8.60 30.67
C ASN A 398 18.97 -9.53 31.03
N THR A 399 18.81 -10.84 30.92
CA THR A 399 19.87 -11.83 31.18
C THR A 399 21.07 -11.68 30.22
N LEU A 400 20.85 -11.14 29.01
CA LEU A 400 21.89 -10.83 28.02
C LEU A 400 22.53 -9.45 28.21
N MET A 401 22.12 -8.66 29.21
CA MET A 401 22.69 -7.34 29.49
C MET A 401 23.67 -7.41 30.68
N PRO A 402 24.99 -7.51 30.48
CA PRO A 402 25.95 -7.67 31.59
C PRO A 402 26.00 -6.45 32.54
N ARG A 403 25.46 -5.31 32.10
CA ARG A 403 25.37 -4.10 32.90
C ARG A 403 24.04 -3.96 33.65
N TRP A 404 23.08 -4.87 33.48
CA TRP A 404 21.77 -4.80 34.11
C TRP A 404 21.87 -4.72 35.63
N GLU A 405 22.70 -5.55 36.25
CA GLU A 405 22.89 -5.54 37.71
C GLU A 405 23.43 -4.21 38.24
N LYS A 406 24.12 -3.41 37.41
CA LYS A 406 24.68 -2.12 37.82
C LYS A 406 23.63 -1.04 38.09
N SER A 407 22.39 -1.23 37.63
CA SER A 407 21.28 -0.33 37.95
C SER A 407 20.59 -0.65 39.28
N THR A 408 20.96 -1.77 39.93
CA THR A 408 20.38 -2.16 41.23
C THR A 408 20.61 -1.08 42.27
N GLY A 409 19.52 -0.54 42.84
CA GLY A 409 19.57 0.49 43.87
C GLY A 409 19.79 1.92 43.37
N LEU A 410 19.93 2.15 42.06
CA LEU A 410 19.87 3.51 41.51
C LEU A 410 18.44 4.04 41.60
N THR A 411 18.29 5.32 41.93
CA THR A 411 16.96 5.97 42.02
C THR A 411 16.31 6.00 40.65
N ILE A 412 15.10 5.43 40.54
CA ILE A 412 14.24 5.51 39.35
C ILE A 412 13.54 6.87 39.25
N ALA A 413 13.76 7.76 40.23
CA ALA A 413 13.01 8.99 40.46
C ALA A 413 13.16 10.01 39.31
N ASP A 414 12.30 9.88 38.31
CA ASP A 414 11.68 11.01 37.64
C ASP A 414 10.33 11.28 38.36
N PRO A 415 10.16 12.43 39.04
CA PRO A 415 8.90 12.77 39.71
C PRO A 415 7.69 12.90 38.77
N ALA A 416 7.90 12.87 37.44
CA ALA A 416 6.83 12.86 36.45
C ALA A 416 6.34 11.44 36.06
N LEU A 417 7.02 10.37 36.51
CA LEU A 417 6.58 9.00 36.22
C LEU A 417 5.69 8.49 37.36
N PRO A 418 4.42 8.14 37.10
CA PRO A 418 3.61 7.44 38.08
C PRO A 418 4.19 6.03 38.26
N LEU A 419 5.02 5.85 39.28
CA LEU A 419 5.36 4.53 39.79
C LEU A 419 4.14 4.07 40.58
N GLY A 420 3.36 3.17 39.97
CA GLY A 420 2.20 2.53 40.59
C GLY A 420 2.55 1.63 41.76
#